data_AF-A0ABD2P8E1-F1
#
_entry.id   AF-A0ABD2P8E1-F1
#
_cell.length_a   1.000
_cell.length_b   1.000
_cell.length_c   1.000
_cell.angle_alpha   90.00
_cell.angle_beta   90.00
_cell.angle_gamma   90.00
#
_symmetry.space_group_name_H-M   'P 1'
#
loop_
_entity.id
_entity.type
_entity.pdbx_description
1 polymer ?
#
loop_
_entity_poly.entity_id
_entity_poly.type
_entity_poly.pdbx_seq_one_letter_code
_entity_poly.pdbx_strand_id
1 'polypeptide(L)'
;MNPNVMTNPIKLNKWNLKTADSSNNAFFLDSKIESIEINSNMNRVVAELTELITEPTNTNMRKITIPPNTPQVPWWNETLEKAVKPSEQAFNKYKRHYTQENLLNFKKLRAIKRLAIKN
;
A
#
# COMPACT_ATOMS: atom_id res chain seq x y z
N MET A 1 12.55 21.05 14.98
CA MET A 1 12.25 20.39 13.68
C MET A 1 13.09 19.12 13.61
N ASN A 2 12.47 17.94 13.67
CA ASN A 2 13.19 16.67 13.75
C ASN A 2 13.38 16.12 12.31
N PRO A 3 14.60 16.08 11.75
CA PRO A 3 14.82 15.83 10.32
C PRO A 3 14.82 14.35 9.93
N ASN A 4 14.35 13.44 10.77
CA ASN A 4 14.56 11.99 10.59
C ASN A 4 13.26 11.19 10.77
N VAL A 5 12.27 11.44 9.92
CA VAL A 5 11.20 10.46 9.69
C VAL A 5 11.47 9.82 8.34
N MET A 6 12.47 8.92 8.31
CA MET A 6 12.56 7.93 7.25
C MET A 6 11.29 7.09 7.31
N THR A 7 10.34 7.40 6.43
CA THR A 7 9.13 6.60 6.25
C THR A 7 9.56 5.28 5.63
N ASN A 8 9.88 4.31 6.48
CA ASN A 8 10.07 2.93 6.05
C ASN A 8 8.88 2.56 5.16
N PRO A 9 9.13 1.99 3.96
CA PRO A 9 8.06 1.60 3.07
C PRO A 9 7.10 0.68 3.81
N ILE A 10 5.85 1.13 4.04
CA ILE A 10 4.83 0.31 4.68
C ILE A 10 4.60 -0.89 3.78
N LYS A 11 5.05 -2.06 4.25
CA LYS A 11 4.82 -3.33 3.58
C LYS A 11 3.34 -3.62 3.67
N LEU A 12 2.64 -3.57 2.53
CA LEU A 12 1.24 -3.94 2.47
C LEU A 12 1.13 -5.46 2.44
N ASN A 13 0.54 -6.02 3.49
CA ASN A 13 0.12 -7.41 3.51
C ASN A 13 -1.25 -7.51 2.87
N LYS A 14 -1.33 -8.18 1.72
CA LYS A 14 -2.58 -8.42 1.01
C LYS A 14 -2.87 -9.92 0.96
N TRP A 15 -4.12 -10.33 1.10
CA TRP A 15 -4.49 -11.72 0.84
C TRP A 15 -4.30 -12.07 -0.64
N ASN A 16 -3.69 -13.22 -0.89
CA ASN A 16 -3.54 -13.74 -2.23
C ASN A 16 -4.82 -14.46 -2.66
N LEU A 17 -5.70 -13.74 -3.37
CA LEU A 17 -6.97 -14.28 -3.86
C LEU A 17 -6.80 -15.41 -4.89
N LYS A 18 -5.62 -15.57 -5.50
CA LYS A 18 -5.37 -16.68 -6.44
C LYS A 18 -5.25 -18.04 -5.75
N THR A 19 -4.91 -18.03 -4.47
CA THR A 19 -4.80 -19.24 -3.64
C THR A 19 -6.04 -19.42 -2.75
N ALA A 20 -7.11 -18.65 -3.01
CA ALA A 20 -8.34 -18.77 -2.25
C ALA A 20 -9.05 -20.07 -2.59
N ASP A 21 -9.19 -20.95 -1.60
CA ASP A 21 -10.05 -22.13 -1.70
C ASP A 21 -11.42 -21.81 -1.11
N SER A 22 -12.31 -21.28 -1.95
CA SER A 22 -13.67 -20.92 -1.55
C SER A 22 -14.49 -22.12 -1.08
N SER A 23 -14.20 -23.32 -1.58
CA SER A 23 -14.95 -24.54 -1.24
C SER A 23 -14.63 -25.02 0.17
N ASN A 24 -13.35 -25.05 0.53
CA ASN A 24 -12.93 -25.41 1.89
C ASN A 24 -13.42 -24.37 2.93
N ASN A 25 -13.41 -23.09 2.58
CA ASN A 25 -13.93 -22.05 3.46
C ASN A 25 -15.44 -22.18 3.69
N ALA A 26 -16.21 -22.46 2.64
CA ALA A 26 -17.65 -22.67 2.76
C ALA A 26 -17.97 -23.88 3.66
N PHE A 27 -17.29 -25.01 3.43
CA PHE A 27 -17.45 -26.21 4.26
C PHE A 27 -17.15 -25.94 5.75
N PHE A 28 -16.07 -25.21 6.03
CA PHE A 28 -15.70 -24.84 7.39
C PHE A 28 -16.76 -23.96 8.05
N LEU A 29 -17.29 -22.96 7.33
CA LEU A 29 -18.34 -22.08 7.82
C LEU A 29 -19.61 -22.87 8.12
N ASP A 30 -20.07 -23.70 7.19
CA ASP A 30 -21.27 -24.52 7.34
C ASP A 30 -21.16 -25.45 8.56
N SER A 31 -19.96 -25.98 8.85
CA SER A 31 -19.72 -26.85 10.00
C SER A 31 -19.76 -26.15 11.36
N LYS A 32 -19.56 -24.82 11.41
CA LYS A 32 -19.37 -24.06 12.66
C LYS A 32 -20.42 -22.98 12.88
N ILE A 33 -21.16 -22.56 11.85
CA ILE A 33 -22.15 -21.48 11.98
C ILE A 33 -23.28 -21.84 12.96
N GLU A 34 -23.65 -23.12 13.02
CA GLU A 34 -24.67 -23.64 13.94
C GLU A 34 -24.21 -23.62 15.41
N SER A 35 -22.90 -23.52 15.66
CA SER A 35 -22.33 -23.44 17.02
C SER A 35 -22.31 -22.03 17.60
N ILE A 36 -22.71 -21.01 16.84
CA ILE A 36 -22.76 -19.63 17.33
C ILE A 36 -23.99 -19.45 18.21
N GLU A 37 -23.77 -19.19 19.50
CA GLU A 37 -24.82 -18.84 20.43
C GLU A 37 -25.14 -17.34 20.33
N ILE A 38 -26.38 -17.01 19.99
CA ILE A 38 -26.86 -15.63 19.99
C ILE A 38 -26.99 -15.17 21.46
N ASN A 39 -26.07 -14.31 21.88
CA ASN A 39 -26.02 -13.75 23.22
C ASN A 39 -26.53 -12.29 23.23
N SER A 40 -27.08 -11.84 24.36
CA SER A 40 -27.45 -10.44 24.62
C SER A 40 -26.30 -9.45 24.42
N ASN A 41 -25.04 -9.89 24.56
CA ASN A 41 -23.87 -9.08 24.25
C ASN A 41 -23.52 -9.15 22.74
N MET A 42 -24.13 -8.27 21.95
CA MET A 42 -23.91 -8.20 20.50
C MET A 42 -22.44 -8.02 20.10
N ASN A 43 -21.63 -7.29 20.87
CA ASN A 43 -20.21 -7.10 20.54
C ASN A 43 -19.45 -8.43 20.53
N ARG A 44 -19.82 -9.34 21.44
CA ARG A 44 -19.24 -10.69 21.50
C ARG A 44 -19.68 -11.53 20.30
N VAL A 45 -20.96 -11.49 19.94
CA VAL A 45 -21.48 -12.19 18.75
C VAL A 45 -20.79 -11.70 17.48
N VAL A 46 -20.60 -10.39 17.34
CA VAL A 46 -19.87 -9.81 16.19
C VAL A 46 -18.40 -10.25 16.17
N ALA A 47 -17.74 -10.30 17.32
CA ALA A 47 -16.35 -10.75 17.41
C ALA A 47 -16.22 -12.23 17.02
N GLU A 48 -17.09 -13.10 17.56
CA GLU A 48 -17.11 -14.53 17.25
C GLU A 48 -17.41 -14.79 15.76
N LEU A 49 -18.38 -14.06 15.17
CA LEU A 49 -18.65 -14.13 13.73
C LEU A 49 -17.45 -13.67 12.89
N THR A 50 -16.80 -12.57 13.30
CA THR A 50 -15.63 -12.03 12.59
C THR A 50 -14.47 -13.02 12.64
N GLU A 51 -14.24 -13.65 13.80
CA GLU A 51 -13.24 -14.70 13.95
C GLU A 51 -13.58 -15.93 13.10
N LEU A 52 -14.84 -16.37 13.10
CA LEU A 52 -15.29 -17.50 12.30
C LEU A 52 -15.07 -17.28 10.79
N ILE A 53 -15.30 -16.07 10.28
CA ILE A 53 -15.07 -15.72 8.88
C ILE A 53 -13.57 -15.58 8.58
N THR A 54 -12.81 -15.00 9.50
CA THR A 54 -11.40 -14.66 9.23
C THR A 54 -10.44 -15.82 9.47
N GLU A 55 -10.73 -16.75 10.38
CA GLU A 55 -9.90 -17.92 10.68
C GLU A 55 -9.63 -18.83 9.46
N PRO A 56 -10.65 -19.31 8.71
CA PRO A 56 -10.42 -20.17 7.54
C PRO A 56 -9.72 -19.41 6.42
N THR A 57 -9.97 -18.09 6.30
CA THR A 57 -9.25 -17.27 5.33
C THR A 57 -7.78 -17.10 5.70
N ASN A 58 -7.43 -17.02 6.99
CA ASN A 58 -6.05 -16.91 7.45
C ASN A 58 -5.27 -18.23 7.33
N THR A 59 -5.95 -19.37 7.46
CA THR A 59 -5.34 -20.72 7.33
C THR A 59 -5.16 -21.12 5.87
N ASN A 60 -6.17 -20.91 5.03
CA ASN A 60 -6.16 -21.36 3.63
C ASN A 60 -5.55 -20.33 2.68
N MET A 61 -5.64 -19.02 2.96
CA MET A 61 -5.10 -17.98 2.08
C MET A 61 -3.75 -17.47 2.56
N ARG A 62 -2.74 -17.59 1.70
CA ARG A 62 -1.44 -16.96 1.96
C ARG A 62 -1.57 -15.44 1.86
N LYS A 63 -0.98 -14.73 2.82
CA LYS A 63 -0.73 -13.29 2.71
C LYS A 63 0.51 -13.09 1.86
N ILE A 64 0.42 -12.20 0.88
CA ILE A 64 1.56 -11.74 0.08
C ILE A 64 2.00 -10.37 0.57
N THR A 65 3.30 -10.23 0.73
CA THR A 65 3.95 -8.96 1.01
C THR A 65 4.27 -8.28 -0.31
N ILE A 66 3.57 -7.20 -0.61
CA ILE A 66 3.83 -6.44 -1.85
C ILE A 66 4.77 -5.29 -1.48
N PRO A 67 5.97 -5.20 -2.08
CA PRO A 67 6.81 -4.02 -1.89
C PRO A 67 6.06 -2.81 -2.46
N PRO A 68 6.04 -1.66 -1.77
CA PRO A 68 5.39 -0.50 -2.32
C PRO A 68 6.07 -0.11 -3.63
N ASN A 69 5.25 0.10 -4.66
CA ASN A 69 5.72 0.41 -6.01
C ASN A 69 6.41 1.79 -6.08
N THR A 70 6.11 2.66 -5.11
CA THR A 70 6.66 4.01 -5.01
C THR A 70 6.96 4.35 -3.55
N PRO A 71 8.06 5.06 -3.28
CA PRO A 71 8.29 5.65 -1.96
C PRO A 71 7.09 6.53 -1.59
N GLN A 72 6.46 6.25 -0.46
CA GLN A 72 5.36 7.08 0.04
C GLN A 72 5.95 8.36 0.61
N VAL A 73 5.81 9.44 -0.15
CA VAL A 73 6.22 10.78 0.25
C VAL A 73 5.07 11.41 1.05
N PRO A 74 5.32 11.95 2.26
CA PRO A 74 4.31 12.68 3.00
C PRO A 74 3.84 13.91 2.22
N TRP A 75 2.52 14.10 2.11
CA TRP A 75 1.92 15.22 1.36
C TRP A 75 2.23 16.59 1.95
N TRP A 76 2.58 16.66 3.25
CA TRP A 76 2.95 17.90 3.95
C TRP A 76 4.44 18.28 3.78
N ASN A 77 5.24 17.48 3.09
CA ASN A 77 6.67 17.76 2.97
C ASN A 77 6.93 18.75 1.82
N GLU A 78 6.94 20.05 2.15
CA GLU A 78 7.24 21.13 1.21
C GLU A 78 8.60 20.97 0.51
N THR A 79 9.60 20.37 1.16
CA THR A 79 10.92 20.17 0.55
C THR A 79 10.86 19.16 -0.59
N LEU A 80 10.03 18.12 -0.44
CA LEU A 80 9.79 17.13 -1.49
C LEU A 80 8.93 17.70 -2.61
N GLU A 81 7.92 18.50 -2.27
CA GLU A 81 7.11 19.22 -3.28
C GLU A 81 7.97 20.13 -4.16
N LYS A 82 8.90 20.87 -3.55
CA LYS A 82 9.88 21.72 -4.25
C LYS A 82 10.84 20.94 -5.15
N ALA A 83 11.05 19.64 -4.93
CA ALA A 83 11.87 18.79 -5.81
C ALA A 83 11.03 18.08 -6.90
N VAL A 84 9.79 17.69 -6.57
CA VAL A 84 8.89 16.94 -7.45
C VAL A 84 8.33 17.82 -8.58
N LYS A 85 7.75 18.98 -8.23
CA LYS A 85 7.09 19.88 -9.20
C LYS A 85 8.03 20.33 -10.33
N PRO A 86 9.27 20.80 -10.07
CA PRO A 86 10.17 21.22 -11.14
C PRO A 86 10.60 20.08 -12.05
N SER A 87 10.80 18.87 -11.51
CA SER A 87 11.16 17.70 -12.30
C SER A 87 10.06 17.33 -13.30
N GLU A 88 8.80 17.39 -12.89
CA GLU A 88 7.64 17.13 -13.75
C GLU A 88 7.42 18.23 -14.79
N GLN A 89 7.58 19.49 -14.39
CA GLN A 89 7.54 20.62 -15.33
C GLN A 89 8.63 20.52 -16.39
N ALA A 90 9.87 20.19 -16.00
CA ALA A 90 10.97 20.00 -16.93
C ALA A 90 10.76 18.80 -17.86
N PHE A 91 10.17 17.71 -17.36
CA PHE A 91 9.78 16.58 -18.19
C PHE A 91 8.73 16.97 -19.23
N ASN A 92 7.68 17.68 -18.81
CA ASN A 92 6.63 18.16 -19.72
C ASN A 92 7.18 19.14 -20.76
N LYS A 93 8.13 20.01 -20.38
CA LYS A 93 8.82 20.92 -21.30
C LYS A 93 9.66 20.15 -22.32
N TYR A 94 10.45 19.17 -21.88
CA TYR A 94 11.23 18.30 -22.77
C TYR A 94 10.35 17.48 -23.71
N LYS A 95 9.23 16.94 -23.22
CA LYS A 95 8.25 16.18 -24.02
C LYS A 95 7.64 17.03 -25.13
N ARG A 96 7.34 18.31 -24.86
CA ARG A 96 6.78 19.26 -25.85
C ARG A 96 7.85 19.80 -26.79
N HIS A 97 9.05 20.06 -26.28
CA HIS A 97 10.15 20.68 -27.01
C HIS A 97 11.43 19.87 -26.79
N TYR A 98 11.68 18.94 -27.72
CA TYR A 98 12.81 18.03 -27.64
C TYR A 98 14.12 18.73 -28.00
N THR A 99 14.77 19.35 -27.00
CA THR A 99 16.09 19.97 -27.14
C THR A 99 17.08 19.35 -26.16
N GLN A 100 18.38 19.42 -26.51
CA GLN A 100 19.48 18.94 -25.67
C GLN A 100 19.47 19.62 -24.28
N GLU A 101 19.20 20.92 -24.25
CA GLU A 101 19.12 21.72 -23.03
C GLU A 101 17.95 21.28 -22.13
N ASN A 102 16.77 21.05 -22.72
CA ASN A 102 15.60 20.58 -21.98
C ASN A 102 15.83 19.17 -21.42
N LEU A 103 16.49 18.30 -22.19
CA LEU A 103 16.89 16.96 -21.73
C LEU A 103 17.88 17.03 -20.55
N LEU A 104 18.90 17.88 -20.65
CA LEU A 104 19.89 18.06 -19.60
C LEU A 104 19.23 18.60 -18.32
N ASN A 105 18.36 19.60 -18.46
CA ASN A 105 17.63 20.18 -17.34
C ASN A 105 16.72 19.15 -16.66
N PHE A 106 15.95 18.38 -17.44
CA PHE A 106 15.13 17.28 -16.92
C PHE A 106 15.98 16.25 -16.15
N LYS A 107 17.12 15.81 -16.72
CA LYS A 107 18.00 14.84 -16.07
C LYS A 107 18.55 15.35 -14.73
N LYS A 108 18.97 16.62 -14.67
CA LYS A 108 19.43 17.27 -13.42
C LYS A 108 18.33 17.28 -12.36
N LEU A 109 17.14 17.76 -12.71
CA LEU A 109 16.02 17.84 -11.77
C LEU A 109 15.49 16.46 -11.36
N ARG A 110 15.55 15.46 -12.25
CA ARG A 110 15.22 14.07 -11.92
C ARG A 110 16.19 13.47 -10.91
N ALA A 111 17.48 13.80 -10.99
CA ALA A 111 18.47 13.37 -10.01
C ALA A 111 18.21 14.00 -8.64
N ILE A 112 17.91 15.30 -8.59
CA ILE A 112 17.54 16.01 -7.36
C ILE A 112 16.28 15.39 -6.72
N LYS A 113 15.22 15.14 -7.51
CA LYS A 113 14.00 14.47 -7.04
C LYS A 113 14.31 13.10 -6.42
N ARG A 114 15.17 12.29 -7.06
CA ARG A 114 15.56 10.97 -6.54
C ARG A 114 16.33 11.05 -5.23
N LEU A 115 17.24 12.02 -5.10
CA LEU A 115 17.98 12.23 -3.86
C LEU A 115 17.05 12.68 -2.74
N ALA A 116 16.17 13.64 -3.01
CA ALA A 116 15.23 14.16 -2.04
C ALA A 116 14.30 13.06 -1.49
N ILE A 117 13.79 12.16 -2.35
CA ILE A 117 12.92 11.05 -1.94
C ILE A 117 13.65 9.97 -1.13
N LYS A 118 14.98 9.84 -1.29
CA LYS A 118 15.80 8.84 -0.59
C LYS A 118 16.20 9.30 0.82
N ASN A 119 16.34 10.61 1.02
CA ASN A 119 16.70 11.23 2.30
C ASN A 119 15.46 11.43 3.16
#